data_AF-A0A919Z4B4-F1
#
_entry.id   AF-A0A919Z4B4-F1
#
_cell.length_a   1.000
_cell.length_b   1.000
_cell.length_c   1.000
_cell.angle_alpha   90.00
_cell.angle_beta   90.00
_cell.angle_gamma   90.00
#
_symmetry.space_group_name_H-M   'P 1'
#
loop_
_entity.id
_entity.type
_entity.pdbx_description
1 polymer ?
#
loop_
_entity_poly.entity_id
_entity_poly.type
_entity_poly.pdbx_seq_one_letter_code
_entity_poly.pdbx_strand_id
1 'polypeptide(L)'
;MHHQRWWRNGDPLMLKQQILKICKVKDCQEPAKCKGYCSVHYARWRKHGDPNHVRKVIRTCMVENCGKKHRARGLCASHYQIWARNKELLESGEDIKISLRKLLYQGAP
;
A
#
# COMPACT_ATOMS: atom_id res chain seq x y z
N MET A 1 -17.78 55.72 27.34
CA MET A 1 -16.38 55.53 26.90
C MET A 1 -16.07 54.05 26.83
N HIS A 2 -16.06 53.44 25.63
CA HIS A 2 -15.93 51.98 25.44
C HIS A 2 -14.72 51.60 24.56
N HIS A 3 -13.59 52.30 24.70
CA HIS A 3 -12.39 52.07 23.87
C HIS A 3 -11.35 51.13 24.51
N GLN A 4 -11.78 50.08 25.22
CA GLN A 4 -10.87 49.12 25.87
C GLN A 4 -11.28 47.66 25.62
N ARG A 5 -11.70 47.32 24.40
CA ARG A 5 -11.96 45.91 24.02
C ARG A 5 -11.18 45.43 22.79
N TRP A 6 -10.34 46.26 22.19
CA TRP A 6 -9.60 45.95 20.95
C TRP A 6 -8.20 45.34 21.15
N TRP A 7 -7.75 45.17 22.39
CA TRP A 7 -6.44 44.54 22.68
C TRP A 7 -6.50 43.05 23.04
N ARG A 8 -7.69 42.46 23.13
CA ARG A 8 -7.86 41.02 23.44
C ARG A 8 -8.00 40.13 22.22
N ASN A 9 -8.63 40.66 21.16
CA ASN A 9 -8.89 39.96 19.91
C ASN A 9 -8.27 40.82 18.82
N GLY A 10 -7.11 40.43 18.31
CA GLY A 10 -6.37 41.20 17.29
C GLY A 10 -7.19 41.54 16.04
N ASP A 11 -6.60 42.41 15.22
CA ASP A 11 -7.15 43.03 14.01
C ASP A 11 -8.05 42.10 13.14
N PRO A 12 -9.31 42.51 12.82
CA PRO A 12 -10.23 41.76 11.95
C PRO A 12 -9.71 41.53 10.52
N LEU A 13 -8.74 42.33 10.09
CA LEU A 13 -8.06 42.21 8.79
C LEU A 13 -6.82 41.32 8.85
N MET A 14 -6.61 40.58 9.96
CA MET A 14 -5.72 39.42 9.98
C MET A 14 -6.30 38.35 9.05
N LEU A 15 -6.18 38.58 7.74
CA LEU A 15 -6.06 37.55 6.73
C LEU A 15 -4.84 36.76 7.18
N LYS A 16 -5.11 35.75 8.01
CA LYS A 16 -4.18 34.70 8.37
C LYS A 16 -3.91 34.02 7.04
N GLN A 17 -3.04 34.62 6.24
CA GLN A 17 -2.39 34.03 5.10
C GLN A 17 -1.60 32.90 5.73
N GLN A 18 -2.31 31.81 5.95
CA GLN A 18 -1.73 30.51 6.05
C GLN A 18 -1.08 30.36 4.69
N ILE A 19 0.19 30.74 4.60
CA ILE A 19 1.10 30.17 3.63
C ILE A 19 1.06 28.68 4.00
N LEU A 20 0.05 27.99 3.47
CA LEU A 20 -0.14 26.56 3.60
C LEU A 20 1.06 25.99 2.88
N LYS A 21 2.14 25.76 3.63
CA LYS A 21 3.37 25.22 3.07
C LYS A 21 2.97 23.92 2.38
N ILE A 22 3.31 23.77 1.12
CA ILE A 22 3.01 22.55 0.37
C ILE A 22 3.81 21.40 1.01
N CYS A 23 3.28 20.19 0.92
CA CYS A 23 3.97 19.00 1.41
C CYS A 23 5.39 18.90 0.84
N LYS A 24 6.38 18.60 1.68
CA LYS A 24 7.79 18.39 1.31
C LYS A 24 8.05 17.19 0.40
N VAL A 25 7.02 16.40 0.09
CA VAL A 25 7.16 15.20 -0.74
C VAL A 25 7.11 15.62 -2.20
N LYS A 26 8.10 15.17 -2.99
CA LYS A 26 8.12 15.36 -4.44
C LYS A 26 6.80 14.82 -5.02
N ASP A 27 6.16 15.58 -5.88
CA ASP A 27 4.85 15.26 -6.50
C ASP A 27 3.63 15.26 -5.56
N CYS A 28 3.71 15.93 -4.40
CA CYS A 28 2.57 16.14 -3.51
C CYS A 28 2.20 17.62 -3.39
N GLN A 29 1.05 18.01 -3.97
CA GLN A 29 0.54 19.39 -3.95
C GLN A 29 -0.38 19.68 -2.75
N GLU A 30 -0.56 18.70 -1.86
CA GLU A 30 -1.43 18.84 -0.69
C GLU A 30 -0.85 19.81 0.35
N PRO A 31 -1.71 20.56 1.06
CA PRO A 31 -1.26 21.46 2.11
C PRO A 31 -0.64 20.67 3.27
N ALA A 32 0.56 21.08 3.71
CA ALA A 32 1.20 20.50 4.86
C ALA A 32 0.44 20.87 6.13
N LYS A 33 0.09 19.85 6.91
CA LYS A 33 -0.60 20.01 8.19
C LYS A 33 0.41 20.17 9.34
N CYS A 34 1.49 19.41 9.33
CA CYS A 34 2.51 19.44 10.37
C CYS A 34 3.86 18.90 9.88
N LYS A 35 4.96 19.38 10.46
CA LYS A 35 6.35 19.03 10.09
C LYS A 35 6.71 19.22 8.59
N GLY A 36 5.88 19.95 7.85
CA GLY A 36 6.03 20.10 6.40
C GLY A 36 5.48 18.92 5.59
N TYR A 37 4.66 18.05 6.17
CA TYR A 37 3.99 16.95 5.47
C TYR A 37 2.47 17.14 5.48
N CYS A 38 1.79 16.67 4.42
CA CYS A 38 0.34 16.53 4.42
C CYS A 38 -0.09 15.46 5.44
N SER A 39 -1.39 15.37 5.74
CA SER A 39 -1.93 14.40 6.71
C SER A 39 -1.51 12.94 6.40
N VAL A 40 -1.52 12.57 5.12
CA VAL A 40 -1.16 11.22 4.63
C VAL A 40 0.33 10.95 4.80
N HIS A 41 1.20 11.86 4.34
CA HIS A 41 2.64 11.70 4.44
C HIS A 41 3.14 11.77 5.88
N TYR A 42 2.50 12.59 6.72
CA TYR A 42 2.76 12.60 8.15
C TYR A 42 2.36 11.27 8.81
N ALA A 43 1.21 10.70 8.45
CA ALA A 43 0.77 9.41 8.98
C ALA A 43 1.69 8.25 8.57
N ARG A 44 2.21 8.27 7.34
CA ARG A 44 3.22 7.31 6.86
C ARG A 44 4.55 7.47 7.59
N TRP A 45 5.06 8.70 7.68
CA TRP A 45 6.27 9.04 8.41
C TRP A 45 6.20 8.63 9.88
N ARG A 46 5.08 8.89 10.56
CA ARG A 46 4.88 8.52 11.98
C ARG A 46 4.90 7.01 12.20
N LYS A 47 4.46 6.21 11.23
CA LYS A 47 4.36 4.74 11.36
C LYS A 47 5.62 4.01 10.89
N HIS A 48 6.29 4.52 9.86
CA HIS A 48 7.34 3.81 9.14
C HIS A 48 8.66 4.60 9.02
N GLY A 49 8.72 5.83 9.52
CA GLY A 49 9.89 6.71 9.43
C GLY A 49 10.08 7.39 8.07
N ASP A 50 9.33 6.97 7.04
CA ASP A 50 9.41 7.48 5.67
C ASP A 50 8.04 8.00 5.20
N PRO A 51 7.92 9.28 4.78
CA PRO A 51 6.68 9.81 4.21
C PRO A 51 6.29 9.09 2.91
N ASN A 52 7.24 8.59 2.13
CA ASN A 52 7.00 7.91 0.86
C ASN A 52 6.76 6.40 1.03
N HIS A 53 6.57 5.93 2.26
CA HIS A 53 6.34 4.51 2.51
C HIS A 53 5.11 3.99 1.76
N VAL A 54 5.34 3.13 0.78
CA VAL A 54 4.32 2.38 0.04
C VAL A 54 4.16 1.00 0.65
N ARG A 55 2.91 0.64 1.00
CA ARG A 55 2.60 -0.73 1.44
C ARG A 55 2.75 -1.66 0.24
N LYS A 56 3.55 -2.72 0.39
CA LYS A 56 3.64 -3.77 -0.63
C LYS A 56 2.28 -4.46 -0.74
N VAL A 57 1.71 -4.47 -1.95
CA VAL A 57 0.50 -5.25 -2.23
C VAL A 57 0.87 -6.73 -2.15
N ILE A 58 0.37 -7.40 -1.12
CA ILE A 58 0.52 -8.85 -0.97
C ILE A 58 -0.50 -9.48 -1.91
N ARG A 59 -0.06 -10.15 -2.99
CA ARG A 59 -1.00 -10.92 -3.81
C ARG A 59 -1.16 -12.34 -3.25
N THR A 60 -2.32 -12.92 -3.52
CA THR A 60 -2.69 -14.27 -3.10
C THR A 60 -2.26 -15.29 -4.15
N CYS A 61 -2.25 -16.55 -3.74
CA CYS A 61 -2.01 -17.70 -4.59
C CYS A 61 -3.11 -17.81 -5.65
N MET A 62 -2.71 -18.08 -6.90
CA MET A 62 -3.62 -18.24 -8.04
C MET A 62 -4.34 -19.60 -8.06
N VAL A 63 -3.98 -20.53 -7.17
CA VAL A 63 -4.69 -21.80 -7.02
C VAL A 63 -6.04 -21.54 -6.35
N GLU A 64 -7.12 -21.96 -7.03
CA GLU A 64 -8.49 -21.93 -6.53
C GLU A 64 -8.56 -22.46 -5.08
N ASN A 65 -9.30 -21.75 -4.22
CA ASN A 65 -9.47 -22.07 -2.80
C ASN A 65 -8.19 -22.11 -1.93
N CYS A 66 -7.03 -21.62 -2.39
CA CYS A 66 -5.84 -21.60 -1.54
C CYS A 66 -5.83 -20.44 -0.54
N GLY A 67 -6.15 -19.22 -0.99
CA GLY A 67 -6.15 -18.00 -0.16
C GLY A 67 -4.80 -17.58 0.46
N LYS A 68 -3.76 -18.42 0.39
CA LYS A 68 -2.44 -18.14 0.97
C LYS A 68 -1.71 -17.05 0.18
N LYS A 69 -0.84 -16.30 0.87
CA LYS A 69 0.03 -15.29 0.23
C LYS A 69 0.90 -15.96 -0.83
N HIS A 70 1.01 -15.35 -2.02
CA HIS A 70 1.96 -15.82 -3.01
C HIS A 70 3.38 -15.65 -2.49
N ARG A 71 4.28 -16.51 -2.96
CA ARG A 71 5.72 -16.38 -2.78
C ARG A 71 6.40 -16.01 -4.10
N ALA A 72 6.11 -16.75 -5.17
CA ALA A 72 6.70 -16.55 -6.49
C ALA A 72 5.79 -17.15 -7.57
N ARG A 73 5.87 -16.63 -8.80
CA ARG A 73 5.09 -17.09 -9.97
C ARG A 73 3.56 -17.18 -9.70
N GLY A 74 3.05 -16.31 -8.83
CA GLY A 74 1.66 -16.32 -8.38
C GLY A 74 1.24 -17.56 -7.56
N LEU A 75 2.18 -18.39 -7.12
CA LEU A 75 1.92 -19.56 -6.26
C LEU A 75 2.34 -19.28 -4.82
N CYS A 76 1.64 -19.88 -3.85
CA CYS A 76 2.11 -19.91 -2.46
C CYS A 76 3.37 -20.80 -2.32
N ALA A 77 4.05 -20.76 -1.17
CA ALA A 77 5.29 -21.52 -0.97
C ALA A 77 5.13 -23.03 -1.24
N SER A 78 4.02 -23.64 -0.79
CA SER A 78 3.73 -25.06 -1.00
C SER A 78 3.47 -25.39 -2.47
N HIS A 79 2.57 -24.64 -3.13
CA HIS A 79 2.28 -24.84 -4.55
C HIS A 79 3.50 -24.57 -5.44
N TYR A 80 4.37 -23.62 -5.06
CA TYR A 80 5.63 -23.36 -5.74
C TYR A 80 6.60 -24.53 -5.63
N GLN A 81 6.70 -25.18 -4.45
CA GLN A 81 7.57 -26.36 -4.27
C GLN A 81 7.11 -27.55 -5.11
N ILE A 82 5.80 -27.79 -5.17
CA ILE A 82 5.21 -28.84 -6.00
C ILE A 82 5.51 -28.54 -7.48
N TRP A 83 5.27 -27.31 -7.92
CA TRP A 83 5.60 -26.87 -9.27
C TRP A 83 7.10 -27.03 -9.58
N ALA A 84 7.98 -26.60 -8.68
CA ALA A 84 9.43 -26.66 -8.89
C ALA A 84 9.96 -28.10 -8.99
N ARG A 85 9.35 -29.06 -8.28
CA ARG A 85 9.70 -30.49 -8.37
C ARG A 85 9.23 -31.14 -9.66
N ASN A 86 8.11 -30.67 -10.22
CA ASN A 86 7.49 -31.24 -11.42
C ASN A 86 7.72 -30.38 -12.67
N LYS A 87 8.73 -29.48 -12.64
CA LYS A 87 8.94 -28.46 -13.67
C LYS A 87 9.17 -29.05 -15.06
N GLU A 88 9.88 -30.18 -15.15
CA GLU A 88 10.23 -30.86 -16.41
C GLU A 88 9.01 -31.47 -17.13
N LEU A 89 7.96 -31.86 -16.40
CA LEU A 89 6.72 -32.43 -16.98
C LEU A 89 5.81 -31.37 -17.64
N LEU A 90 6.13 -30.09 -17.48
CA LEU A 90 5.29 -28.97 -17.92
C LEU A 90 5.91 -28.18 -19.09
N GLU A 91 7.08 -28.59 -19.60
CA GLU A 91 7.79 -27.89 -20.69
C GLU A 91 7.28 -28.30 -22.09
N SER A 92 6.42 -29.33 -22.18
CA SER A 92 5.79 -29.76 -23.43
C SER A 92 4.36 -29.22 -23.59
N GLY A 93 4.24 -27.98 -24.07
CA GLY A 93 3.04 -27.52 -24.80
C GLY A 93 1.91 -26.90 -23.96
N GLU A 94 1.83 -25.56 -24.10
CA GLU A 94 0.64 -24.70 -24.04
C GLU A 94 -0.06 -24.40 -22.69
N ASP A 95 -0.20 -23.09 -22.48
CA ASP A 95 -1.07 -22.36 -21.56
C ASP A 95 -0.87 -22.49 -20.04
N ILE A 96 -0.24 -21.44 -19.51
CA ILE A 96 -0.21 -21.02 -18.10
C ILE A 96 -1.59 -20.49 -17.68
N LYS A 97 -2.64 -21.27 -17.97
CA LYS A 97 -3.95 -21.20 -17.32
C LYS A 97 -4.11 -22.49 -16.54
N ILE A 98 -3.45 -22.54 -15.38
CA ILE A 98 -3.76 -23.36 -14.21
C ILE A 98 -4.77 -24.48 -14.53
N SER A 99 -4.30 -25.54 -15.19
CA SER A 99 -4.93 -26.86 -15.07
C SER A 99 -4.25 -27.61 -13.92
N LEU A 100 -4.17 -26.93 -12.76
CA LEU A 100 -4.02 -27.59 -11.46
C LEU A 100 -5.34 -28.27 -11.04
N ARG A 101 -6.21 -28.61 -11.99
CA ARG A 101 -7.50 -29.25 -11.73
C ARG A 101 -7.40 -30.79 -11.65
N LYS A 102 -6.27 -31.40 -12.03
CA LYS A 102 -6.13 -32.86 -12.06
C LYS A 102 -4.95 -33.47 -11.30
N LEU A 103 -4.00 -32.68 -10.79
CA LEU A 103 -2.81 -33.25 -10.10
C LEU A 103 -2.79 -33.09 -8.58
N LEU A 104 -3.83 -32.53 -7.96
CA LEU A 104 -3.89 -32.38 -6.49
C LEU A 104 -5.13 -32.98 -5.81
N TYR A 105 -6.05 -33.61 -6.57
CA TYR A 105 -7.26 -34.23 -6.01
C TYR A 105 -7.71 -35.47 -6.81
N GLN A 106 -6.86 -36.49 -6.92
CA GLN A 106 -7.35 -37.87 -7.13
C GLN A 106 -6.94 -38.71 -5.93
N GLY A 107 -7.86 -38.81 -4.96
CA GLY A 107 -7.79 -39.75 -3.85
C GLY A 107 -6.81 -39.39 -2.74
N ALA A 108 -7.28 -38.62 -1.76
CA ALA A 108 -6.86 -38.84 -0.37
C ALA A 108 -8.06 -39.46 0.36
N PRO A 109 -7.86 -40.46 1.23
CA PRO A 109 -8.92 -41.29 1.80
C PRO A 109 -9.98 -40.50 2.57
#